data_AF-A0A0R3Q7N1-F1
#
_entry.id   AF-A0A0R3Q7N1-F1
#
_cell.length_a   1.000
_cell.length_b   1.000
_cell.length_c   1.000
_cell.angle_alpha   90.00
_cell.angle_beta   90.00
_cell.angle_gamma   90.00
#
_symmetry.space_group_name_H-M   'P 1'
#
loop_
_entity.id
_entity.type
_entity.pdbx_description
1 polymer ?
#
loop_
_entity_poly.entity_id
_entity_poly.type
_entity_poly.pdbx_seq_one_letter_code
_entity_poly.pdbx_strand_id
1 'polypeptide(L)'
;MPIFISDEITLSELDHQLCDINSGVQKLLKLKEKISHVGVSECDREQCDERKDLLSRIDEVLEHAEKDHEYFDKKRAQLFAHERISVDCKTLHSELVEWIKNGQELLDDSESLPESYDSVSKKFDTLSEKIFDLRKEPNIEQSLVFVQLCELIDKGKDLQLELSKRALMWENFVKERDSAVEELNDIRRQICEIEGRGVRRFDKMLDDLEALKALYLRWSFLADLPSRLLSLCSQLHPLACARREGEAFVEEASELEKKIENLLDSMSAEFRVREEIMHSLLVISDELGVIRNAFDNQNISACLQKKLEQKLEGIRAHLKTLDEDITKYNANRIFLNEEEDITTKRNFEQLEEIEERLKRLQLTDTEEYDIDAAAEVLAAIYPNDYPRDVLREQGIPFDDDLYDLSPSSATSDDDDVSKFETPDDEVMLEESDVENAVEVSASSDVVALSPIPDDPSPGRVHYVRQRSRWRRILRTALPLQVYFSYL
;
A
#
# COMPACT_ATOMS: atom_id res chain seq x y z
N MET A 1 -8.94 60.86 -25.91
CA MET A 1 -7.98 61.86 -25.41
C MET A 1 -8.69 62.71 -24.37
N PRO A 2 -8.33 62.62 -23.09
CA PRO A 2 -8.79 63.58 -22.10
C PRO A 2 -7.90 64.82 -22.17
N ILE A 3 -8.54 65.97 -22.01
CA ILE A 3 -7.96 67.31 -22.12
C ILE A 3 -7.09 67.54 -20.88
N PHE A 4 -5.78 67.64 -21.08
CA PHE A 4 -4.86 68.25 -20.12
C PHE A 4 -5.24 69.72 -19.97
N ILE A 5 -5.93 70.08 -18.89
CA ILE A 5 -5.88 71.45 -18.36
C ILE A 5 -4.75 71.45 -17.35
N SER A 6 -3.57 71.76 -17.88
CA SER A 6 -2.35 72.08 -17.13
C SER A 6 -2.56 73.41 -16.41
N ASP A 7 -3.04 73.34 -15.18
CA ASP A 7 -2.80 74.34 -14.13
C ASP A 7 -2.72 73.55 -12.80
N GLU A 8 -1.62 72.79 -12.64
CA GLU A 8 -1.29 72.14 -11.36
C GLU A 8 -0.88 73.23 -10.37
N ILE A 9 -1.86 73.89 -9.76
CA ILE A 9 -1.62 74.73 -8.59
C ILE A 9 -1.10 73.79 -7.50
N THR A 10 0.16 73.96 -7.13
CA THR A 10 0.80 73.15 -6.10
C THR A 10 0.23 73.48 -4.72
N LEU A 11 0.36 72.56 -3.77
CA LEU A 11 -0.07 72.77 -2.38
C LEU A 11 0.58 74.03 -1.76
N SER A 12 1.86 74.27 -2.11
CA SER A 12 2.61 75.47 -1.71
C SER A 12 2.04 76.75 -2.31
N GLU A 13 1.59 76.71 -3.57
CA GLU A 13 0.98 77.87 -4.23
C GLU A 13 -0.39 78.19 -3.64
N LEU A 14 -1.19 77.18 -3.25
CA LEU A 14 -2.45 77.38 -2.54
C LEU A 14 -2.23 77.97 -1.15
N ASP A 15 -1.23 77.47 -0.40
CA ASP A 15 -0.89 78.01 0.91
C ASP A 15 -0.42 79.47 0.81
N HIS A 16 0.37 79.81 -0.22
CA HIS A 16 0.74 81.19 -0.50
C HIS A 16 -0.47 82.07 -0.86
N GLN A 17 -1.37 81.59 -1.71
CA GLN A 17 -2.59 82.32 -2.09
C GLN A 17 -3.53 82.55 -0.90
N LEU A 18 -3.72 81.56 -0.05
CA LEU A 18 -4.50 81.69 1.19
C LEU A 18 -3.84 82.67 2.18
N CYS A 19 -2.50 82.65 2.30
CA CYS A 19 -1.77 83.62 3.11
C CYS A 19 -1.92 85.06 2.56
N ASP A 20 -1.85 85.23 1.25
CA ASP A 20 -2.00 86.53 0.59
C ASP A 20 -3.41 87.09 0.77
N ILE A 21 -4.45 86.27 0.57
CA ILE A 21 -5.86 86.63 0.83
C ILE A 21 -6.04 87.04 2.29
N ASN A 22 -5.55 86.24 3.24
CA ASN A 22 -5.63 86.57 4.67
C ASN A 22 -4.93 87.89 5.01
N SER A 23 -3.75 88.14 4.43
CA SER A 23 -3.02 89.40 4.62
C SER A 23 -3.77 90.60 4.02
N GLY A 24 -4.42 90.40 2.87
CA GLY A 24 -5.24 91.39 2.17
C GLY A 24 -6.51 91.74 2.95
N VAL A 25 -7.24 90.74 3.44
CA VAL A 25 -8.42 90.89 4.29
C VAL A 25 -8.07 91.67 5.57
N GLN A 26 -6.95 91.35 6.23
CA GLN A 26 -6.49 92.07 7.41
C GLN A 26 -6.18 93.55 7.13
N LYS A 27 -5.60 93.86 5.96
CA LYS A 27 -5.35 95.25 5.52
C LYS A 27 -6.66 95.99 5.21
N LEU A 28 -7.61 95.33 4.56
CA LEU A 28 -8.93 95.90 4.21
C LEU A 28 -9.79 96.15 5.44
N LEU A 29 -9.79 95.24 6.44
CA LEU A 29 -10.47 95.45 7.71
C LEU A 29 -9.92 96.66 8.48
N LYS A 30 -8.58 96.80 8.52
CA LYS A 30 -7.93 97.99 9.10
C LYS A 30 -8.28 99.28 8.34
N LEU A 31 -8.42 99.21 7.01
CA LEU A 31 -8.83 100.35 6.18
C LEU A 31 -10.31 100.72 6.44
N LYS A 32 -11.19 99.71 6.52
CA LYS A 32 -12.61 99.85 6.87
C LYS A 32 -12.78 100.51 8.23
N GLU A 33 -12.04 100.06 9.24
CA GLU A 33 -12.03 100.63 10.59
C GLU A 33 -11.60 102.11 10.56
N LYS A 34 -10.49 102.43 9.87
CA LYS A 34 -10.01 103.82 9.71
C LYS A 34 -11.04 104.73 9.03
N ILE A 35 -11.66 104.29 7.94
CA ILE A 35 -12.69 105.05 7.21
C ILE A 35 -13.95 105.22 8.06
N SER A 36 -14.28 104.21 8.88
CA SER A 36 -15.43 104.26 9.80
C SER A 36 -15.23 105.26 10.94
N HIS A 37 -13.99 105.49 11.37
CA HIS A 37 -13.64 106.43 12.45
C HIS A 37 -13.38 107.88 12.01
N VAL A 38 -13.39 108.18 10.71
CA VAL A 38 -13.33 109.58 10.22
C VAL A 38 -14.54 110.36 10.79
N GLY A 39 -14.32 111.55 11.34
CA GLY A 39 -15.36 112.33 12.03
C GLY A 39 -16.47 112.80 11.09
N VAL A 40 -17.70 112.29 11.28
CA VAL A 40 -18.88 112.66 10.49
C VAL A 40 -19.29 114.13 10.69
N SER A 41 -18.81 114.77 11.76
CA SER A 41 -19.13 116.15 12.13
C SER A 41 -18.44 117.23 11.29
N GLU A 42 -17.47 116.88 10.44
CA GLU A 42 -16.68 117.81 9.61
C GLU A 42 -16.77 117.55 8.09
N CYS A 43 -17.61 116.60 7.65
CA CYS A 43 -17.74 116.22 6.24
C CYS A 43 -18.95 116.88 5.55
N ASP A 44 -18.73 117.37 4.32
CA ASP A 44 -19.82 117.82 3.44
C ASP A 44 -20.62 116.63 2.87
N ARG A 45 -21.81 116.91 2.31
CA ARG A 45 -22.73 115.87 1.79
C ARG A 45 -22.06 114.93 0.78
N GLU A 46 -21.26 115.51 -0.14
CA GLU A 46 -20.51 114.77 -1.17
C GLU A 46 -19.45 113.84 -0.55
N GLN A 47 -18.76 114.27 0.50
CA GLN A 47 -17.79 113.45 1.23
C GLN A 47 -18.44 112.32 2.05
N CYS A 48 -19.66 112.53 2.53
CA CYS A 48 -20.45 111.48 3.19
C CYS A 48 -20.90 110.40 2.20
N ASP A 49 -21.29 110.80 0.99
CA ASP A 49 -21.67 109.87 -0.08
C ASP A 49 -20.44 109.09 -0.60
N GLU A 50 -19.30 109.75 -0.83
CA GLU A 50 -18.03 109.09 -1.19
C GLU A 50 -17.56 108.09 -0.12
N ARG A 51 -17.68 108.44 1.17
CA ARG A 51 -17.37 107.54 2.28
C ARG A 51 -18.26 106.29 2.25
N LYS A 52 -19.56 106.47 1.98
CA LYS A 52 -20.52 105.36 1.91
C LYS A 52 -20.21 104.44 0.72
N ASP A 53 -19.87 105.02 -0.43
CA ASP A 53 -19.44 104.27 -1.62
C ASP A 53 -18.13 103.51 -1.38
N LEU A 54 -17.15 104.12 -0.70
CA LEU A 54 -15.89 103.46 -0.33
C LEU A 54 -16.11 102.30 0.64
N LEU A 55 -16.99 102.46 1.65
CA LEU A 55 -17.33 101.37 2.56
C LEU A 55 -18.06 100.24 1.84
N SER A 56 -19.02 100.56 0.96
CA SER A 56 -19.71 99.56 0.12
C SER A 56 -18.73 98.79 -0.75
N ARG A 57 -17.76 99.48 -1.36
CA ARG A 57 -16.75 98.86 -2.21
C ARG A 57 -15.75 98.01 -1.42
N ILE A 58 -15.41 98.40 -0.20
CA ILE A 58 -14.60 97.57 0.70
C ILE A 58 -15.39 96.31 1.08
N ASP A 59 -16.68 96.43 1.36
CA ASP A 59 -17.55 95.29 1.70
C ASP A 59 -17.72 94.32 0.53
N GLU A 60 -17.89 94.83 -0.70
CA GLU A 60 -17.88 94.01 -1.91
C GLU A 60 -16.56 93.24 -2.09
N VAL A 61 -15.42 93.89 -1.87
CA VAL A 61 -14.10 93.24 -1.99
C VAL A 61 -13.88 92.21 -0.87
N LEU A 62 -14.37 92.47 0.34
CA LEU A 62 -14.33 91.51 1.45
C LEU A 62 -15.19 90.27 1.14
N GLU A 63 -16.40 90.45 0.60
CA GLU A 63 -17.27 89.33 0.20
C GLU A 63 -16.62 88.48 -0.91
N HIS A 64 -15.95 89.12 -1.87
CA HIS A 64 -15.18 88.39 -2.90
C HIS A 64 -14.00 87.62 -2.30
N ALA A 65 -13.25 88.24 -1.38
CA ALA A 65 -12.14 87.59 -0.70
C ALA A 65 -12.59 86.39 0.15
N GLU A 66 -13.76 86.45 0.78
CA GLU A 66 -14.37 85.32 1.50
C GLU A 66 -14.71 84.16 0.57
N LYS A 67 -15.32 84.44 -0.59
CA LYS A 67 -15.63 83.41 -1.61
C LYS A 67 -14.37 82.76 -2.17
N ASP A 68 -13.34 83.55 -2.45
CA ASP A 68 -12.05 83.05 -2.92
C ASP A 68 -11.36 82.21 -1.84
N HIS A 69 -11.39 82.64 -0.57
CA HIS A 69 -10.87 81.87 0.56
C HIS A 69 -11.56 80.52 0.68
N GLU A 70 -12.90 80.47 0.61
CA GLU A 70 -13.67 79.21 0.65
C GLU A 70 -13.33 78.29 -0.54
N TYR A 71 -13.18 78.86 -1.74
CA TYR A 71 -12.75 78.10 -2.93
C TYR A 71 -11.37 77.48 -2.75
N PHE A 72 -10.38 78.27 -2.32
CA PHE A 72 -9.00 77.80 -2.16
C PHE A 72 -8.85 76.84 -0.98
N ASP A 73 -9.56 77.05 0.13
CA ASP A 73 -9.60 76.09 1.25
C ASP A 73 -10.19 74.75 0.82
N LYS A 74 -11.28 74.77 0.05
CA LYS A 74 -11.90 73.55 -0.48
C LYS A 74 -10.96 72.81 -1.44
N LYS A 75 -10.28 73.55 -2.32
CA LYS A 75 -9.29 72.99 -3.26
C LYS A 75 -8.06 72.42 -2.53
N ARG A 76 -7.59 73.10 -1.49
CA ARG A 76 -6.54 72.63 -0.59
C ARG A 76 -6.94 71.32 0.10
N ALA A 77 -8.13 71.25 0.69
CA ALA A 77 -8.63 70.03 1.33
C ALA A 77 -8.72 68.85 0.35
N GLN A 78 -9.12 69.10 -0.90
CA GLN A 78 -9.15 68.07 -1.95
C GLN A 78 -7.75 67.57 -2.33
N LEU A 79 -6.76 68.46 -2.49
CA LEU A 79 -5.39 68.05 -2.79
C LEU A 79 -4.74 67.28 -1.64
N PHE A 80 -4.95 67.69 -0.39
CA PHE A 80 -4.49 66.93 0.78
C PHE A 80 -5.09 65.52 0.83
N ALA A 81 -6.39 65.38 0.54
CA ALA A 81 -7.03 64.08 0.47
C ALA A 81 -6.43 63.22 -0.66
N HIS A 82 -6.18 63.79 -1.84
CA HIS A 82 -5.57 63.08 -2.96
C HIS A 82 -4.12 62.66 -2.69
N GLU A 83 -3.32 63.52 -2.05
CA GLU A 83 -1.94 63.18 -1.65
C GLU A 83 -1.91 62.04 -0.63
N ARG A 84 -2.79 62.10 0.39
CA ARG A 84 -2.94 61.02 1.37
C ARG A 84 -3.31 59.71 0.71
N ILE A 85 -4.32 59.70 -0.15
CA ILE A 85 -4.74 58.50 -0.92
C ILE A 85 -3.58 57.98 -1.77
N SER A 86 -2.78 58.87 -2.40
CA SER A 86 -1.61 58.46 -3.18
C SER A 86 -0.55 57.75 -2.33
N VAL A 87 -0.29 58.25 -1.12
CA VAL A 87 0.63 57.62 -0.15
C VAL A 87 0.08 56.26 0.29
N ASP A 88 -1.20 56.18 0.63
CA ASP A 88 -1.87 54.94 1.05
C ASP A 88 -1.86 53.90 -0.09
N CYS A 89 -2.10 54.30 -1.34
CA CYS A 89 -1.99 53.41 -2.50
C CYS A 89 -0.56 52.91 -2.72
N LYS A 90 0.46 53.76 -2.55
CA LYS A 90 1.88 53.36 -2.71
C LYS A 90 2.32 52.38 -1.63
N THR A 91 1.92 52.61 -0.38
CA THR A 91 2.24 51.71 0.74
C THR A 91 1.60 50.34 0.56
N LEU A 92 0.31 50.29 0.23
CA LEU A 92 -0.37 49.02 -0.07
C LEU A 92 0.19 48.32 -1.30
N HIS A 93 0.60 49.08 -2.33
CA HIS A 93 1.28 48.50 -3.49
C HIS A 93 2.59 47.82 -3.06
N SER A 94 3.42 48.45 -2.23
CA SER A 94 4.63 47.80 -1.72
C SER A 94 4.34 46.57 -0.85
N GLU A 95 3.37 46.65 0.06
CA GLU A 95 2.95 45.52 0.90
C GLU A 95 2.47 44.33 0.05
N LEU A 96 1.68 44.60 -0.99
CA LEU A 96 1.13 43.57 -1.85
C LEU A 96 2.20 42.93 -2.76
N VAL A 97 3.13 43.73 -3.29
CA VAL A 97 4.28 43.21 -4.06
C VAL A 97 5.16 42.31 -3.20
N GLU A 98 5.44 42.73 -1.97
CA GLU A 98 6.19 41.91 -1.01
C GLU A 98 5.45 40.64 -0.65
N TRP A 99 4.13 40.72 -0.43
CA TRP A 99 3.29 39.55 -0.16
C TRP A 99 3.28 38.56 -1.33
N ILE A 100 3.12 39.03 -2.56
CA ILE A 100 3.16 38.19 -3.76
C ILE A 100 4.51 37.48 -3.86
N LYS A 101 5.61 38.21 -3.66
CA LYS A 101 6.96 37.65 -3.68
C LYS A 101 7.12 36.56 -2.61
N ASN A 102 6.75 36.85 -1.36
CA ASN A 102 6.86 35.91 -0.25
C ASN A 102 5.98 34.68 -0.47
N GLY A 103 4.76 34.84 -1.00
CA GLY A 103 3.85 33.74 -1.30
C GLY A 103 4.38 32.83 -2.42
N GLN A 104 4.99 33.40 -3.46
CA GLN A 104 5.61 32.63 -4.53
C GLN A 104 6.86 31.88 -4.03
N GLU A 105 7.73 32.55 -3.29
CA GLU A 105 8.90 31.92 -2.65
C GLU A 105 8.49 30.74 -1.77
N LEU A 106 7.39 30.89 -1.02
CA LEU A 106 6.88 29.82 -0.16
C LEU A 106 6.36 28.60 -0.95
N LEU A 107 5.77 28.81 -2.13
CA LEU A 107 5.31 27.71 -2.98
C LEU A 107 6.46 26.99 -3.68
N ASP A 108 7.52 27.72 -4.03
CA ASP A 108 8.68 27.20 -4.75
C ASP A 108 9.75 26.59 -3.82
N ASP A 109 9.76 26.96 -2.54
CA ASP A 109 10.71 26.45 -1.55
C ASP A 109 10.36 25.02 -1.09
N SER A 110 11.31 24.11 -1.32
CA SER A 110 11.20 22.70 -0.92
C SER A 110 11.26 22.49 0.60
N GLU A 111 11.85 23.41 1.36
CA GLU A 111 11.99 23.32 2.82
C GLU A 111 11.04 24.29 3.55
N SER A 112 10.04 24.80 2.85
CA SER A 112 9.02 25.68 3.42
C SER A 112 8.24 24.99 4.55
N LEU A 113 7.85 25.78 5.55
CA LEU A 113 7.00 25.32 6.65
C LEU A 113 5.54 25.26 6.20
N PRO A 114 4.89 24.08 6.14
CA PRO A 114 3.55 23.96 5.57
C PRO A 114 2.47 24.71 6.36
N GLU A 115 2.66 24.89 7.67
CA GLU A 115 1.74 25.67 8.52
C GLU A 115 1.67 27.14 8.11
N SER A 116 2.69 27.63 7.39
CA SER A 116 2.74 29.02 6.95
C SER A 116 1.81 29.31 5.76
N TYR A 117 1.43 28.32 4.93
CA TYR A 117 0.57 28.52 3.76
C TYR A 117 -0.76 29.19 4.11
N ASP A 118 -1.45 28.67 5.13
CA ASP A 118 -2.73 29.23 5.60
C ASP A 118 -2.54 30.63 6.21
N SER A 119 -1.49 30.82 7.01
CA SER A 119 -1.20 32.11 7.64
C SER A 119 -0.88 33.20 6.62
N VAL A 120 -0.14 32.88 5.55
CA VAL A 120 0.22 33.80 4.47
C VAL A 120 -1.00 34.06 3.59
N SER A 121 -1.81 33.05 3.30
CA SER A 121 -3.08 33.20 2.60
C SER A 121 -4.02 34.19 3.33
N LYS A 122 -4.20 34.05 4.65
CA LYS A 122 -5.05 34.95 5.46
C LYS A 122 -4.56 36.40 5.52
N LYS A 123 -3.25 36.64 5.36
CA LYS A 123 -2.73 38.01 5.27
C LYS A 123 -3.28 38.74 4.04
N PHE A 124 -3.56 38.03 2.95
CA PHE A 124 -4.16 38.63 1.75
C PHE A 124 -5.57 39.15 1.99
N ASP A 125 -6.37 38.50 2.86
CA ASP A 125 -7.71 38.99 3.22
C ASP A 125 -7.62 40.39 3.84
N THR A 126 -6.68 40.59 4.77
CA THR A 126 -6.47 41.89 5.40
C THR A 126 -5.99 42.97 4.42
N LEU A 127 -5.13 42.61 3.45
CA LEU A 127 -4.68 43.52 2.40
C LEU A 127 -5.83 43.86 1.45
N SER A 128 -6.63 42.86 1.08
CA SER A 128 -7.80 43.02 0.21
C SER A 128 -8.87 43.90 0.85
N GLU A 129 -9.13 43.76 2.15
CA GLU A 129 -10.04 44.62 2.90
C GLU A 129 -9.58 46.08 2.90
N LYS A 130 -8.29 46.33 3.20
CA LYS A 130 -7.73 47.70 3.15
C LYS A 130 -7.89 48.35 1.77
N ILE A 131 -7.67 47.59 0.70
CA ILE A 131 -7.81 48.12 -0.67
C ILE A 131 -9.29 48.31 -1.05
N PHE A 132 -10.17 47.42 -0.59
CA PHE A 132 -11.62 47.58 -0.75
C PHE A 132 -12.14 48.83 -0.05
N ASP A 133 -11.62 49.15 1.14
CA ASP A 133 -11.95 50.38 1.85
C ASP A 133 -11.45 51.63 1.10
N LEU A 134 -10.24 51.60 0.53
CA LEU A 134 -9.74 52.69 -0.31
C LEU A 134 -10.61 52.93 -1.55
N ARG A 135 -11.23 51.90 -2.14
CA ARG A 135 -12.12 52.05 -3.30
C ARG A 135 -13.32 52.97 -3.01
N LYS A 136 -13.70 53.17 -1.74
CA LYS A 136 -14.81 54.04 -1.35
C LYS A 136 -14.48 55.53 -1.44
N GLU A 137 -13.20 55.88 -1.60
CA GLU A 137 -12.74 57.27 -1.70
C GLU A 137 -13.11 57.90 -3.06
N PRO A 138 -13.56 59.18 -3.08
CA PRO A 138 -14.00 59.84 -4.29
C PRO A 138 -12.84 60.07 -5.28
N ASN A 139 -13.09 59.84 -6.56
CA ASN A 139 -12.14 60.01 -7.68
C ASN A 139 -10.89 59.12 -7.63
N ILE A 140 -10.84 58.09 -6.78
CA ILE A 140 -9.67 57.20 -6.68
C ILE A 140 -9.40 56.41 -7.99
N GLU A 141 -10.44 56.13 -8.78
CA GLU A 141 -10.33 55.44 -10.07
C GLU A 141 -9.51 56.21 -11.12
N GLN A 142 -9.32 57.51 -10.94
CA GLN A 142 -8.48 58.34 -11.82
C GLN A 142 -6.98 58.20 -11.49
N SER A 143 -6.64 57.61 -10.33
CA SER A 143 -5.27 57.36 -9.92
C SER A 143 -4.67 56.17 -10.67
N LEU A 144 -3.63 56.40 -11.46
CA LEU A 144 -2.87 55.34 -12.13
C LEU A 144 -2.33 54.29 -11.15
N VAL A 145 -1.92 54.72 -9.95
CA VAL A 145 -1.39 53.83 -8.90
C VAL A 145 -2.47 52.89 -8.38
N PHE A 146 -3.72 53.36 -8.30
CA PHE A 146 -4.85 52.53 -7.88
C PHE A 146 -5.24 51.49 -8.93
N VAL A 147 -5.14 51.82 -10.22
CA VAL A 147 -5.33 50.86 -11.31
C VAL A 147 -4.29 49.73 -11.24
N GLN A 148 -3.01 50.07 -11.05
CA GLN A 148 -1.94 49.10 -10.87
C GLN A 148 -2.15 48.21 -9.63
N LEU A 149 -2.64 48.80 -8.54
CA LEU A 149 -2.99 48.07 -7.31
C LEU A 149 -4.12 47.06 -7.54
N CYS A 150 -5.14 47.41 -8.34
CA CYS A 150 -6.23 46.50 -8.70
C CYS A 150 -5.72 45.31 -9.54
N GLU A 151 -4.82 45.53 -10.49
CA GLU A 151 -4.21 44.44 -11.28
C GLU A 151 -3.38 43.48 -10.40
N LEU A 152 -2.68 44.01 -9.39
CA LEU A 152 -1.94 43.19 -8.43
C LEU A 152 -2.86 42.39 -7.52
N ILE A 153 -4.03 42.93 -7.14
CA ILE A 153 -5.02 42.18 -6.37
C ILE A 153 -5.49 40.95 -7.12
N ASP A 154 -5.77 41.07 -8.42
CA ASP A 154 -6.25 39.93 -9.20
C ASP A 154 -5.18 38.82 -9.27
N LYS A 155 -3.91 39.19 -9.46
CA LYS A 155 -2.79 38.23 -9.32
C LYS A 155 -2.69 37.64 -7.92
N GLY A 156 -2.92 38.46 -6.90
CA GLY A 156 -2.88 38.05 -5.51
C GLY A 156 -3.99 37.06 -5.14
N LYS A 157 -5.18 37.17 -5.75
CA LYS A 157 -6.28 36.19 -5.58
C LYS A 157 -5.90 34.82 -6.11
N ASP A 158 -5.28 34.76 -7.28
CA ASP A 158 -4.83 33.49 -7.87
C ASP A 158 -3.79 32.82 -6.96
N LEU A 159 -2.83 33.60 -6.45
CA LEU A 159 -1.83 33.12 -5.51
C LEU A 159 -2.45 32.70 -4.16
N GLN A 160 -3.41 33.46 -3.64
CA GLN A 160 -4.14 33.12 -2.42
C GLN A 160 -4.89 31.79 -2.56
N LEU A 161 -5.53 31.58 -3.71
CA LEU A 161 -6.23 30.33 -4.02
C LEU A 161 -5.25 29.14 -4.01
N GLU A 162 -4.08 29.30 -4.65
CA GLU A 162 -3.08 28.23 -4.68
C GLU A 162 -2.48 27.96 -3.28
N LEU A 163 -2.17 29.00 -2.49
CA LEU A 163 -1.73 28.85 -1.10
C LEU A 163 -2.78 28.14 -0.22
N SER A 164 -4.06 28.48 -0.39
CA SER A 164 -5.16 27.87 0.38
C SER A 164 -5.35 26.40 -0.01
N LYS A 165 -5.28 26.10 -1.32
CA LYS A 165 -5.29 24.74 -1.84
C LYS A 165 -4.10 23.93 -1.32
N ARG A 166 -2.92 24.54 -1.27
CA ARG A 166 -1.69 23.93 -0.74
C ARG A 166 -1.83 23.57 0.74
N ALA A 167 -2.39 24.48 1.54
CA ALA A 167 -2.67 24.25 2.96
C ALA A 167 -3.66 23.08 3.17
N LEU A 168 -4.73 23.03 2.38
CA LEU A 168 -5.71 21.94 2.45
C LEU A 168 -5.12 20.59 2.01
N MET A 169 -4.28 20.58 0.98
CA MET A 169 -3.56 19.37 0.58
C MET A 169 -2.62 18.87 1.68
N TRP A 170 -1.93 19.78 2.37
CA TRP A 170 -1.07 19.42 3.50
C TRP A 170 -1.88 18.81 4.64
N GLU A 171 -3.01 19.42 5.00
CA GLU A 171 -3.89 18.90 6.04
C GLU A 171 -4.41 17.49 5.70
N ASN A 172 -4.79 17.25 4.44
CA ASN A 172 -5.20 15.93 3.97
C ASN A 172 -4.06 14.92 4.04
N PHE A 173 -2.84 15.32 3.66
CA PHE A 173 -1.67 14.47 3.78
C PHE A 173 -1.38 14.09 5.23
N VAL A 174 -1.39 15.05 6.15
CA VAL A 174 -1.18 14.79 7.58
C VAL A 174 -2.23 13.83 8.13
N LYS A 175 -3.52 14.06 7.84
CA LYS A 175 -4.60 13.16 8.28
C LYS A 175 -4.43 11.73 7.77
N GLU A 176 -4.14 11.57 6.49
CA GLU A 176 -3.94 10.25 5.88
C GLU A 176 -2.69 9.58 6.44
N ARG A 177 -1.58 10.32 6.58
CA ARG A 177 -0.32 9.82 7.16
C ARG A 177 -0.53 9.35 8.60
N ASP A 178 -1.18 10.15 9.43
CA ASP A 178 -1.35 9.84 10.86
C ASP A 178 -2.24 8.60 11.03
N SER A 179 -3.36 8.53 10.30
CA SER A 179 -4.22 7.34 10.28
C SER A 179 -3.47 6.10 9.80
N ALA A 180 -2.63 6.24 8.78
CA ALA A 180 -1.83 5.15 8.25
C ALA A 180 -0.77 4.62 9.22
N VAL A 181 -0.10 5.54 9.91
CA VAL A 181 0.92 5.23 10.91
C VAL A 181 0.28 4.54 12.12
N GLU A 182 -0.93 4.96 12.52
CA GLU A 182 -1.70 4.27 13.57
C GLU A 182 -2.00 2.81 13.19
N GLU A 183 -2.52 2.58 11.98
CA GLU A 183 -2.80 1.24 11.46
C GLU A 183 -1.53 0.37 11.36
N LEU A 184 -0.44 0.94 10.84
CA LEU A 184 0.85 0.25 10.72
C LEU A 184 1.41 -0.13 12.09
N ASN A 185 1.31 0.77 13.08
CA ASN A 185 1.76 0.50 14.44
C ASN A 185 0.90 -0.55 15.15
N ASP A 186 -0.41 -0.60 14.89
CA ASP A 186 -1.29 -1.66 15.40
C ASP A 186 -0.87 -3.03 14.83
N ILE A 187 -0.67 -3.14 13.52
CA ILE A 187 -0.20 -4.37 12.89
C ILE A 187 1.18 -4.77 13.40
N ARG A 188 2.10 -3.81 13.51
CA ARG A 188 3.45 -4.02 14.07
C ARG A 188 3.40 -4.57 15.47
N ARG A 189 2.54 -4.02 16.34
CA ARG A 189 2.33 -4.52 17.70
C ARG A 189 1.87 -5.97 17.69
N GLN A 190 0.86 -6.30 16.90
CA GLN A 190 0.31 -7.66 16.85
C GLN A 190 1.35 -8.68 16.33
N ILE A 191 2.16 -8.30 15.33
CA ILE A 191 3.26 -9.14 14.84
C ILE A 191 4.31 -9.37 15.94
N CYS A 192 4.74 -8.30 16.63
CA CYS A 192 5.71 -8.41 17.72
C CYS A 192 5.17 -9.25 18.89
N GLU A 193 3.87 -9.19 19.17
CA GLU A 193 3.24 -10.05 20.17
C GLU A 193 3.26 -11.53 19.78
N ILE A 194 3.02 -11.86 18.51
CA ILE A 194 3.05 -13.24 18.01
C ILE A 194 4.48 -13.79 18.01
N GLU A 195 5.43 -12.99 17.52
CA GLU A 195 6.85 -13.34 17.48
C GLU A 195 7.42 -13.48 18.91
N GLY A 196 7.07 -12.57 19.81
CA GLY A 196 7.56 -12.53 21.19
C GLY A 196 7.07 -13.67 22.08
N ARG A 197 6.06 -14.45 21.65
CA ARG A 197 5.60 -15.65 22.39
C ARG A 197 6.61 -16.80 22.36
N GLY A 198 7.51 -16.84 21.38
CA GLY A 198 8.50 -17.92 21.23
C GLY A 198 7.85 -19.29 21.07
N VAL A 199 8.42 -20.29 21.76
CA VAL A 199 8.02 -21.71 21.66
C VAL A 199 6.72 -21.97 22.44
N ARG A 200 5.74 -22.64 21.82
CA ARG A 200 4.41 -22.91 22.39
C ARG A 200 3.79 -24.22 21.88
N ARG A 201 2.68 -24.63 22.50
CA ARG A 201 1.93 -25.83 22.10
C ARG A 201 1.30 -25.66 20.72
N PHE A 202 1.08 -26.78 20.03
CA PHE A 202 0.45 -26.85 18.71
C PHE A 202 -0.82 -25.98 18.58
N ASP A 203 -1.80 -26.16 19.47
CA ASP A 203 -3.06 -25.39 19.42
C ASP A 203 -2.84 -23.88 19.45
N LYS A 204 -1.87 -23.43 20.27
CA LYS A 204 -1.56 -22.01 20.43
C LYS A 204 -0.82 -21.45 19.22
N MET A 205 0.02 -22.26 18.59
CA MET A 205 0.68 -21.86 17.34
C MET A 205 -0.33 -21.79 16.19
N LEU A 206 -1.36 -22.64 16.20
CA LEU A 206 -2.41 -22.65 15.20
C LEU A 206 -3.29 -21.39 15.30
N ASP A 207 -3.66 -21.01 16.53
CA ASP A 207 -4.32 -19.72 16.81
C ASP A 207 -3.51 -18.53 16.23
N ASP A 208 -2.18 -18.56 16.40
CA ASP A 208 -1.30 -17.49 15.93
C ASP A 208 -1.11 -17.48 14.40
N LEU A 209 -1.09 -18.66 13.77
CA LEU A 209 -1.06 -18.78 12.32
C LEU A 209 -2.35 -18.20 11.70
N GLU A 210 -3.50 -18.46 12.32
CA GLU A 210 -4.78 -17.87 11.91
C GLU A 210 -4.79 -16.34 12.11
N ALA A 211 -4.26 -15.85 13.23
CA ALA A 211 -4.09 -14.43 13.47
C ALA A 211 -3.18 -13.77 12.42
N LEU A 212 -2.05 -14.39 12.07
CA LEU A 212 -1.16 -13.91 11.00
C LEU A 212 -1.84 -13.88 9.63
N LYS A 213 -2.65 -14.89 9.29
CA LYS A 213 -3.45 -14.90 8.05
C LYS A 213 -4.46 -13.75 8.04
N ALA A 214 -5.14 -13.51 9.15
CA ALA A 214 -6.08 -12.40 9.29
C ALA A 214 -5.38 -11.04 9.14
N LEU A 215 -4.18 -10.88 9.74
CA LEU A 215 -3.34 -9.69 9.58
C LEU A 215 -2.91 -9.48 8.14
N TYR A 216 -2.48 -10.53 7.44
CA TYR A 216 -2.10 -10.45 6.04
C TYR A 216 -3.29 -10.08 5.13
N LEU A 217 -4.49 -10.58 5.43
CA LEU A 217 -5.71 -10.16 4.73
C LEU A 217 -6.03 -8.69 5.02
N ARG A 218 -5.92 -8.23 6.26
CA ARG A 218 -6.08 -6.81 6.61
C ARG A 218 -5.06 -5.93 5.86
N TRP A 219 -3.82 -6.40 5.71
CA TRP A 219 -2.76 -5.72 4.95
C TRP A 219 -3.17 -5.45 3.49
N SER A 220 -3.87 -6.39 2.86
CA SER A 220 -4.32 -6.22 1.47
C SER A 220 -5.27 -5.02 1.28
N PHE A 221 -6.02 -4.64 2.32
CA PHE A 221 -6.86 -3.43 2.31
C PHE A 221 -6.04 -2.15 2.51
N LEU A 222 -4.82 -2.26 3.06
CA LEU A 222 -3.87 -1.16 3.22
C LEU A 222 -2.90 -1.03 2.03
N ALA A 223 -2.95 -1.95 1.06
CA ALA A 223 -2.02 -1.97 -0.09
C ALA A 223 -2.10 -0.72 -0.97
N ASP A 224 -3.26 -0.07 -1.03
CA ASP A 224 -3.45 1.16 -1.80
C ASP A 224 -2.92 2.40 -1.06
N LEU A 225 -2.73 2.30 0.25
CA LEU A 225 -2.43 3.42 1.12
C LEU A 225 -1.05 4.06 0.81
N PRO A 226 0.04 3.29 0.61
CA PRO A 226 1.31 3.84 0.12
C PRO A 226 1.17 4.63 -1.19
N SER A 227 0.36 4.12 -2.14
CA SER A 227 0.16 4.80 -3.43
C SER A 227 -0.61 6.12 -3.28
N ARG A 228 -1.59 6.15 -2.36
CA ARG A 228 -2.38 7.34 -2.04
C ARG A 228 -1.52 8.41 -1.38
N LEU A 229 -0.66 8.03 -0.43
CA LEU A 229 0.28 8.94 0.20
C LEU A 229 1.30 9.50 -0.81
N LEU A 230 1.87 8.67 -1.69
CA LEU A 230 2.78 9.13 -2.74
C LEU A 230 2.11 10.08 -3.75
N SER A 231 0.83 9.84 -4.06
CA SER A 231 0.03 10.77 -4.88
C SER A 231 -0.14 12.13 -4.20
N LEU A 232 -0.42 12.15 -2.90
CA LEU A 232 -0.48 13.39 -2.12
C LEU A 232 0.89 14.07 -2.07
N CYS A 233 1.97 13.34 -1.84
CA CYS A 233 3.33 13.88 -1.87
C CYS A 233 3.65 14.55 -3.22
N SER A 234 3.21 13.94 -4.33
CA SER A 234 3.41 14.48 -5.68
C SER A 234 2.63 15.78 -5.89
N GLN A 235 1.40 15.87 -5.36
CA GLN A 235 0.61 17.12 -5.37
C GLN A 235 1.22 18.19 -4.46
N LEU A 236 1.97 17.77 -3.43
CA LEU A 236 2.71 18.65 -2.55
C LEU A 236 4.14 18.94 -3.07
N HIS A 237 4.49 18.65 -4.32
CA HIS A 237 5.79 19.05 -4.86
C HIS A 237 5.90 20.59 -4.88
N PRO A 238 7.05 21.21 -4.52
CA PRO A 238 8.38 20.63 -4.25
C PRO A 238 8.69 20.27 -2.79
N LEU A 239 7.69 20.22 -1.89
CA LEU A 239 7.89 20.09 -0.45
C LEU A 239 8.61 18.77 -0.07
N ALA A 240 9.83 18.91 0.43
CA ALA A 240 10.72 17.79 0.73
C ALA A 240 10.27 17.00 1.97
N CYS A 241 9.68 17.64 2.98
CA CYS A 241 9.21 16.94 4.17
C CYS A 241 8.11 15.93 3.84
N ALA A 242 7.12 16.31 3.03
CA ALA A 242 6.05 15.40 2.58
C ALA A 242 6.63 14.20 1.84
N ARG A 243 7.57 14.43 0.90
CA ARG A 243 8.23 13.35 0.17
C ARG A 243 9.00 12.41 1.10
N ARG A 244 9.82 12.94 2.00
CA ARG A 244 10.61 12.12 2.94
C ARG A 244 9.71 11.25 3.82
N GLU A 245 8.62 11.80 4.34
CA GLU A 245 7.67 11.06 5.17
C GLU A 245 6.90 10.00 4.37
N GLY A 246 6.47 10.33 3.15
CA GLY A 246 5.82 9.37 2.27
C GLY A 246 6.73 8.21 1.88
N GLU A 247 8.00 8.49 1.53
CA GLU A 247 9.00 7.47 1.21
C GLU A 247 9.33 6.58 2.42
N ALA A 248 9.54 7.16 3.60
CA ALA A 248 9.77 6.42 4.84
C ALA A 248 8.59 5.50 5.18
N PHE A 249 7.35 5.99 5.04
CA PHE A 249 6.16 5.16 5.25
C PHE A 249 6.11 3.96 4.29
N VAL A 250 6.41 4.16 3.01
CA VAL A 250 6.41 3.09 2.00
C VAL A 250 7.45 2.02 2.34
N GLU A 251 8.64 2.43 2.78
CA GLU A 251 9.70 1.52 3.20
C GLU A 251 9.28 0.71 4.43
N GLU A 252 8.81 1.38 5.49
CA GLU A 252 8.32 0.73 6.71
C GLU A 252 7.17 -0.24 6.42
N ALA A 253 6.25 0.12 5.53
CA ALA A 253 5.16 -0.74 5.12
C ALA A 253 5.70 -2.01 4.42
N SER A 254 6.61 -1.85 3.45
CA SER A 254 7.20 -2.99 2.74
C SER A 254 7.98 -3.93 3.66
N GLU A 255 8.71 -3.39 4.64
CA GLU A 255 9.41 -4.19 5.64
C GLU A 255 8.45 -4.98 6.51
N LEU A 256 7.36 -4.36 6.94
CA LEU A 256 6.37 -5.00 7.78
C LEU A 256 5.61 -6.11 7.04
N GLU A 257 5.24 -5.88 5.77
CA GLU A 257 4.64 -6.91 4.91
C GLU A 257 5.55 -8.14 4.79
N LYS A 258 6.83 -7.93 4.48
CA LYS A 258 7.82 -9.01 4.44
C LYS A 258 7.95 -9.74 5.77
N LYS A 259 7.84 -9.02 6.89
CA LYS A 259 7.88 -9.64 8.22
C LYS A 259 6.67 -10.56 8.46
N ILE A 260 5.47 -10.17 8.02
CA ILE A 260 4.28 -11.04 8.05
C ILE A 260 4.49 -12.27 7.18
N GLU A 261 4.95 -12.09 5.93
CA GLU A 261 5.21 -13.19 4.99
C GLU A 261 6.21 -14.19 5.58
N ASN A 262 7.35 -13.70 6.09
CA ASN A 262 8.40 -14.55 6.66
C ASN A 262 7.92 -15.35 7.87
N LEU A 263 7.15 -14.73 8.78
CA LEU A 263 6.59 -15.43 9.94
C LEU A 263 5.57 -16.50 9.51
N LEU A 264 4.68 -16.15 8.58
CA LEU A 264 3.68 -17.09 8.07
C LEU A 264 4.35 -18.29 7.38
N ASP A 265 5.38 -18.05 6.58
CA ASP A 265 6.14 -19.11 5.91
C ASP A 265 6.90 -20.00 6.90
N SER A 266 7.60 -19.41 7.86
CA SER A 266 8.39 -20.14 8.85
C SER A 266 7.50 -20.98 9.77
N MET A 267 6.42 -20.40 10.29
CA MET A 267 5.45 -21.14 11.10
C MET A 267 4.79 -22.25 10.29
N SER A 268 4.34 -21.98 9.06
CA SER A 268 3.72 -22.99 8.19
C SER A 268 4.69 -24.12 7.82
N ALA A 269 5.99 -23.85 7.68
CA ALA A 269 6.98 -24.88 7.41
C ALA A 269 7.10 -25.85 8.59
N GLU A 270 7.15 -25.31 9.82
CA GLU A 270 7.21 -26.13 11.03
C GLU A 270 5.96 -27.01 11.22
N PHE A 271 4.78 -26.50 10.85
CA PHE A 271 3.53 -27.28 10.78
C PHE A 271 3.62 -28.44 9.79
N ARG A 272 4.11 -28.19 8.57
CA ARG A 272 4.19 -29.22 7.53
C ARG A 272 5.11 -30.36 7.93
N VAL A 273 6.29 -30.05 8.48
CA VAL A 273 7.24 -31.08 8.94
C VAL A 273 6.63 -31.89 10.08
N ARG A 274 5.93 -31.24 11.02
CA ARG A 274 5.19 -31.95 12.09
C ARG A 274 4.17 -32.94 11.52
N GLU A 275 3.32 -32.47 10.61
CA GLU A 275 2.25 -33.28 10.01
C GLU A 275 2.82 -34.48 9.23
N GLU A 276 3.94 -34.29 8.53
CA GLU A 276 4.61 -35.34 7.77
C GLU A 276 5.23 -36.42 8.67
N ILE A 277 5.86 -36.01 9.78
CA ILE A 277 6.36 -36.95 10.80
C ILE A 277 5.20 -37.73 11.41
N MET A 278 4.11 -37.05 11.80
CA MET A 278 2.94 -37.72 12.36
C MET A 278 2.30 -38.70 11.37
N HIS A 279 2.18 -38.30 10.10
CA HIS A 279 1.66 -39.17 9.05
C HIS A 279 2.54 -40.41 8.87
N SER A 280 3.87 -40.24 8.84
CA SER A 280 4.83 -41.34 8.74
C SER A 280 4.73 -42.30 9.92
N LEU A 281 4.59 -41.78 11.15
CA LEU A 281 4.39 -42.59 12.36
C LEU A 281 3.10 -43.42 12.29
N LEU A 282 2.01 -42.83 11.78
CA LEU A 282 0.72 -43.51 11.60
C LEU A 282 0.80 -44.61 10.54
N VAL A 283 1.38 -44.33 9.37
CA VAL A 283 1.54 -45.31 8.29
C VAL A 283 2.34 -46.52 8.77
N ILE A 284 3.46 -46.29 9.48
CA ILE A 284 4.27 -47.39 10.04
C ILE A 284 3.48 -48.18 11.09
N SER A 285 2.71 -47.52 11.96
CA SER A 285 1.86 -48.21 12.95
C SER A 285 0.80 -49.09 12.27
N ASP A 286 0.19 -48.61 11.19
CA ASP A 286 -0.81 -49.37 10.43
C ASP A 286 -0.17 -50.56 9.69
N GLU A 287 1.00 -50.37 9.08
CA GLU A 287 1.77 -51.45 8.43
C GLU A 287 2.18 -52.55 9.42
N LEU A 288 2.66 -52.16 10.61
CA LEU A 288 2.95 -53.10 11.69
C LEU A 288 1.68 -53.85 12.14
N GLY A 289 0.54 -53.16 12.20
CA GLY A 289 -0.76 -53.77 12.45
C GLY A 289 -1.16 -54.81 11.40
N VAL A 290 -0.98 -54.49 10.11
CA VAL A 290 -1.25 -55.41 8.99
C VAL A 290 -0.34 -56.63 9.05
N ILE A 291 0.97 -56.44 9.28
CA ILE A 291 1.93 -57.53 9.40
C ILE A 291 1.57 -58.44 10.57
N ARG A 292 1.26 -57.86 11.74
CA ARG A 292 0.82 -58.59 12.93
C ARG A 292 -0.41 -59.45 12.64
N ASN A 293 -1.41 -58.89 11.97
CA ASN A 293 -2.64 -59.59 11.61
C ASN A 293 -2.44 -60.70 10.57
N ALA A 294 -1.40 -60.62 9.73
CA ALA A 294 -1.14 -61.61 8.69
C ALA A 294 -0.73 -62.98 9.25
N PHE A 295 -0.26 -63.04 10.50
CA PHE A 295 0.13 -64.28 11.16
C PHE A 295 -0.51 -64.50 12.54
N ASP A 296 -1.22 -63.52 13.08
CA ASP A 296 -2.09 -63.73 14.23
C ASP A 296 -3.16 -64.76 13.81
N ASN A 297 -2.96 -66.03 14.21
CA ASN A 297 -3.85 -67.20 14.11
C ASN A 297 -3.51 -68.32 13.10
N GLN A 298 -2.35 -68.32 12.42
CA GLN A 298 -2.01 -69.37 11.44
C GLN A 298 -0.56 -69.86 11.54
N ASN A 299 -0.33 -71.13 11.19
CA ASN A 299 1.01 -71.60 10.84
C ASN A 299 1.39 -70.98 9.49
N ILE A 300 2.57 -70.37 9.42
CA ILE A 300 3.03 -69.66 8.24
C ILE A 300 3.94 -70.57 7.41
N SER A 301 3.88 -70.46 6.07
CA SER A 301 4.88 -71.06 5.18
C SER A 301 6.25 -70.37 5.30
N ALA A 302 7.33 -71.10 5.00
CA ALA A 302 8.69 -70.53 5.03
C ALA A 302 8.87 -69.35 4.05
N CYS A 303 8.17 -69.38 2.90
CA CYS A 303 8.16 -68.29 1.93
C CYS A 303 7.54 -67.00 2.50
N LEU A 304 6.38 -67.11 3.15
CA LEU A 304 5.70 -65.96 3.74
C LEU A 304 6.47 -65.41 4.94
N GLN A 305 7.11 -66.26 5.76
CA GLN A 305 7.99 -65.81 6.83
C GLN A 305 9.15 -64.95 6.30
N LYS A 306 9.88 -65.40 5.26
CA LYS A 306 10.97 -64.61 4.66
C LYS A 306 10.49 -63.26 4.12
N LYS A 307 9.32 -63.23 3.48
CA LYS A 307 8.71 -61.99 2.99
C LYS A 307 8.37 -61.03 4.14
N LEU A 308 7.86 -61.54 5.25
CA LEU A 308 7.57 -60.72 6.44
C LEU A 308 8.85 -60.20 7.11
N GLU A 309 9.90 -61.03 7.23
CA GLU A 309 11.21 -60.61 7.76
C GLU A 309 11.82 -59.49 6.91
N GLN A 310 11.75 -59.60 5.58
CA GLN A 310 12.23 -58.56 4.68
C GLN A 310 11.44 -57.25 4.84
N LYS A 311 10.12 -57.32 4.99
CA LYS A 311 9.27 -56.14 5.25
C LYS A 311 9.59 -55.50 6.60
N LEU A 312 9.80 -56.30 7.65
CA LEU A 312 10.16 -55.80 8.98
C LEU A 312 11.53 -55.13 8.99
N GLU A 313 12.52 -55.66 8.26
CA GLU A 313 13.82 -55.00 8.12
C GLU A 313 13.69 -53.65 7.38
N GLY A 314 12.85 -53.59 6.34
CA GLY A 314 12.50 -52.33 5.67
C GLY A 314 11.86 -51.30 6.61
N ILE A 315 10.87 -51.72 7.41
CA ILE A 315 10.23 -50.85 8.41
C ILE A 315 11.23 -50.39 9.48
N ARG A 316 12.12 -51.27 9.94
CA ARG A 316 13.18 -50.90 10.90
C ARG A 316 14.12 -49.84 10.32
N ALA A 317 14.51 -49.96 9.05
CA ALA A 317 15.32 -48.95 8.38
C ALA A 317 14.57 -47.61 8.31
N HIS A 318 13.29 -47.62 7.91
CA HIS A 318 12.45 -46.42 7.87
C HIS A 318 12.28 -45.78 9.25
N LEU A 319 12.07 -46.58 10.31
CA LEU A 319 11.96 -46.06 11.68
C LEU A 319 13.25 -45.40 12.18
N LYS A 320 14.43 -45.91 11.80
CA LYS A 320 15.71 -45.27 12.14
C LYS A 320 15.86 -43.92 11.45
N THR A 321 15.56 -43.84 10.16
CA THR A 321 15.57 -42.58 9.43
C THR A 321 14.59 -41.58 10.03
N LEU A 322 13.38 -42.03 10.36
CA LEU A 322 12.37 -41.19 11.00
C LEU A 322 12.80 -40.71 12.40
N ASP A 323 13.53 -41.53 13.17
CA ASP A 323 14.09 -41.13 14.45
C ASP A 323 15.14 -40.02 14.28
N GLU A 324 16.03 -40.15 13.30
CA GLU A 324 16.99 -39.11 12.92
C GLU A 324 16.26 -37.82 12.50
N ASP A 325 15.22 -37.91 11.68
CA ASP A 325 14.41 -36.77 11.24
C ASP A 325 13.69 -36.09 12.41
N ILE A 326 13.15 -36.85 13.38
CA ILE A 326 12.54 -36.31 14.60
C ILE A 326 13.59 -35.57 15.44
N THR A 327 14.81 -36.10 15.59
CA THR A 327 15.88 -35.40 16.32
C THR A 327 16.30 -34.11 15.62
N LYS A 328 16.45 -34.13 14.29
CA LYS A 328 16.76 -32.95 13.47
C LYS A 328 15.65 -31.92 13.56
N TYR A 329 14.40 -32.36 13.52
CA TYR A 329 13.23 -31.49 13.66
C TYR A 329 13.21 -30.82 15.04
N ASN A 330 13.32 -31.58 16.13
CA ASN A 330 13.32 -31.04 17.49
C ASN A 330 14.47 -30.04 17.72
N ALA A 331 15.66 -30.29 17.16
CA ALA A 331 16.80 -29.39 17.25
C ALA A 331 16.61 -28.05 16.51
N ASN A 332 15.78 -28.02 15.47
CA ASN A 332 15.57 -26.84 14.61
C ASN A 332 14.25 -26.11 14.86
N ARG A 333 13.47 -26.51 15.87
CA ARG A 333 12.18 -25.88 16.19
C ARG A 333 12.36 -24.44 16.68
N ILE A 334 11.48 -23.57 16.20
CA ILE A 334 11.46 -22.14 16.57
C ILE A 334 10.17 -21.81 17.32
N PHE A 335 9.05 -22.45 16.98
CA PHE A 335 7.73 -22.07 17.49
C PHE A 335 6.97 -23.20 18.21
N LEU A 336 7.21 -24.48 17.92
CA LEU A 336 6.51 -25.61 18.57
C LEU A 336 7.29 -26.20 19.73
N ASN A 337 6.56 -26.51 20.81
CA ASN A 337 7.08 -27.31 21.92
C ASN A 337 7.28 -28.76 21.49
N GLU A 338 8.29 -29.42 22.05
CA GLU A 338 8.43 -30.88 22.00
C GLU A 338 7.13 -31.57 22.44
N GLU A 339 6.64 -32.47 21.59
CA GLU A 339 5.42 -33.25 21.83
C GLU A 339 5.84 -34.69 22.15
N GLU A 340 5.45 -35.18 23.32
CA GLU A 340 5.79 -36.54 23.76
C GLU A 340 5.19 -37.63 22.84
N ASP A 341 4.10 -37.30 22.15
CA ASP A 341 3.41 -38.20 21.23
C ASP A 341 4.15 -38.38 19.89
N ILE A 342 5.10 -37.49 19.55
CA ILE A 342 5.89 -37.55 18.32
C ILE A 342 7.19 -38.30 18.62
N THR A 343 7.09 -39.63 18.75
CA THR A 343 8.24 -40.51 19.00
C THR A 343 8.14 -41.84 18.25
N THR A 344 9.28 -42.40 17.88
CA THR A 344 9.40 -43.72 17.25
C THR A 344 9.29 -44.88 18.26
N LYS A 345 9.42 -44.59 19.57
CA LYS A 345 9.54 -45.60 20.65
C LYS A 345 8.45 -46.67 20.58
N ARG A 346 7.19 -46.26 20.49
CA ARG A 346 6.05 -47.18 20.43
C ARG A 346 6.10 -48.08 19.20
N ASN A 347 6.49 -47.55 18.05
CA ASN A 347 6.60 -48.33 16.82
C ASN A 347 7.79 -49.31 16.88
N PHE A 348 8.91 -48.92 17.49
CA PHE A 348 10.02 -49.84 17.76
C PHE A 348 9.61 -50.97 18.71
N GLU A 349 8.89 -50.67 19.80
CA GLU A 349 8.36 -51.67 20.74
C GLU A 349 7.40 -52.65 20.04
N GLN A 350 6.50 -52.15 19.19
CA GLN A 350 5.59 -52.99 18.39
C GLN A 350 6.34 -53.87 17.39
N LEU A 351 7.36 -53.31 16.71
CA LEU A 351 8.20 -54.05 15.77
C LEU A 351 8.97 -55.17 16.47
N GLU A 352 9.55 -54.91 17.65
CA GLU A 352 10.22 -55.95 18.45
C GLU A 352 9.24 -57.04 18.91
N GLU A 353 8.02 -56.68 19.35
CA GLU A 353 6.97 -57.65 19.71
C GLU A 353 6.61 -58.57 18.52
N ILE A 354 6.46 -57.99 17.33
CA ILE A 354 6.13 -58.70 16.09
C ILE A 354 7.27 -59.64 15.68
N GLU A 355 8.52 -59.17 15.72
CA GLU A 355 9.69 -60.00 15.39
C GLU A 355 9.87 -61.17 16.36
N GLU A 356 9.69 -60.95 17.66
CA GLU A 356 9.73 -62.05 18.62
C GLU A 356 8.60 -63.06 18.41
N ARG A 357 7.39 -62.59 18.10
CA ARG A 357 6.26 -63.48 17.77
C ARG A 357 6.56 -64.28 16.52
N LEU A 358 7.09 -63.66 15.47
CA LEU A 358 7.46 -64.33 14.22
C LEU A 358 8.49 -65.45 14.48
N LYS A 359 9.51 -65.20 15.31
CA LYS A 359 10.52 -66.19 15.71
C LYS A 359 9.97 -67.38 16.50
N ARG A 360 8.83 -67.19 17.19
CA ARG A 360 8.20 -68.23 18.03
C ARG A 360 7.22 -69.12 17.26
N LEU A 361 6.86 -68.79 16.02
CA LEU A 361 5.92 -69.57 15.23
C LEU A 361 6.57 -70.86 14.71
N GLN A 362 5.80 -71.95 14.74
CA GLN A 362 6.22 -73.23 14.15
C GLN A 362 5.95 -73.18 12.64
N LEU A 363 7.00 -73.44 11.86
CA LEU A 363 6.92 -73.59 10.42
C LEU A 363 6.14 -74.86 10.08
N THR A 364 5.19 -74.76 9.15
CA THR A 364 4.71 -75.96 8.45
C THR A 364 5.76 -76.37 7.44
N ASP A 365 6.46 -77.47 7.70
CA ASP A 365 7.26 -78.22 6.72
C ASP A 365 6.31 -78.87 5.70
N THR A 366 5.59 -78.06 4.93
CA THR A 366 5.05 -78.49 3.65
C THR A 366 6.12 -78.17 2.63
N GLU A 367 6.76 -79.21 2.08
CA GLU A 367 7.66 -79.12 0.93
C GLU A 367 6.92 -78.37 -0.21
N GLU A 368 7.19 -77.07 -0.30
CA GLU A 368 6.64 -76.20 -1.33
C GLU A 368 7.46 -76.48 -2.60
N TYR A 369 6.86 -77.20 -3.55
CA TYR A 369 7.46 -77.42 -4.86
C TYR A 369 7.65 -76.06 -5.54
N ASP A 370 8.88 -75.75 -5.94
CA ASP A 370 9.15 -74.58 -6.76
C ASP A 370 8.48 -74.78 -8.13
N ILE A 371 7.30 -74.19 -8.32
CA ILE A 371 6.45 -74.37 -9.50
C ILE A 371 7.18 -73.87 -10.75
N ASP A 372 8.01 -72.84 -10.63
CA ASP A 372 8.77 -72.29 -11.76
C ASP A 372 9.90 -73.25 -12.16
N ALA A 373 10.60 -73.84 -11.18
CA ALA A 373 11.57 -74.91 -11.45
C ALA A 373 10.91 -76.19 -12.00
N ALA A 374 9.72 -76.56 -11.51
CA ALA A 374 8.95 -77.69 -12.02
C ALA A 374 8.44 -77.43 -13.45
N ALA A 375 8.01 -76.20 -13.76
CA ALA A 375 7.58 -75.79 -15.08
C ALA A 375 8.75 -75.76 -16.08
N GLU A 376 9.95 -75.31 -15.69
CA GLU A 376 11.15 -75.41 -16.53
C GLU A 376 11.54 -76.86 -16.83
N VAL A 377 11.48 -77.75 -15.82
CA VAL A 377 11.74 -79.19 -16.01
C VAL A 377 10.70 -79.81 -16.94
N LEU A 378 9.42 -79.45 -16.81
CA LEU A 378 8.36 -79.95 -17.69
C LEU A 378 8.47 -79.40 -19.11
N ALA A 379 8.87 -78.13 -19.30
CA ALA A 379 9.18 -77.56 -20.62
C ALA A 379 10.31 -78.32 -21.33
N ALA A 380 11.30 -78.80 -20.58
CA ALA A 380 12.42 -79.57 -21.11
C ALA A 380 12.03 -81.02 -21.48
N ILE A 381 11.07 -81.62 -20.76
CA ILE A 381 10.61 -83.00 -20.99
C ILE A 381 9.48 -83.06 -22.05
N TYR A 382 8.65 -82.01 -22.13
CA TYR A 382 7.53 -81.88 -23.06
C TYR A 382 7.66 -80.58 -23.89
N PRO A 383 8.60 -80.54 -24.86
CA PRO A 383 8.97 -79.29 -25.55
C PRO A 383 7.89 -78.73 -26.50
N ASN A 384 6.84 -79.49 -26.80
CA ASN A 384 5.75 -79.08 -27.69
C ASN A 384 4.47 -78.68 -26.94
N ASP A 385 4.43 -78.85 -25.62
CA ASP A 385 3.26 -78.59 -24.78
C ASP A 385 3.55 -77.45 -23.80
N TYR A 386 2.54 -76.63 -23.48
CA TYR A 386 2.74 -75.52 -22.54
C TYR A 386 2.88 -76.08 -21.11
N PRO A 387 3.92 -75.71 -20.34
CA PRO A 387 4.25 -76.39 -19.08
C PRO A 387 3.12 -76.42 -18.04
N ARG A 388 2.27 -75.39 -18.02
CA ARG A 388 1.12 -75.30 -17.11
C ARG A 388 -0.05 -76.21 -17.51
N ASP A 389 -0.21 -76.50 -18.80
CA ASP A 389 -1.22 -77.45 -19.27
C ASP A 389 -0.84 -78.88 -18.89
N VAL A 390 0.47 -79.19 -18.95
CA VAL A 390 1.01 -80.47 -18.49
C VAL A 390 0.85 -80.63 -16.97
N LEU A 391 1.07 -79.57 -16.19
CA LEU A 391 0.80 -79.59 -14.74
C LEU A 391 -0.69 -79.88 -14.45
N ARG A 392 -1.61 -79.32 -15.25
CA ARG A 392 -3.06 -79.52 -15.13
C ARG A 392 -3.45 -80.96 -15.41
N GLU A 393 -2.93 -81.55 -16.48
CA GLU A 393 -3.21 -82.94 -16.87
C GLU A 393 -2.65 -83.97 -15.88
N GLN A 394 -1.51 -83.68 -15.25
CA GLN A 394 -0.88 -84.54 -14.25
C GLN A 394 -1.49 -84.39 -12.84
N GLY A 395 -2.51 -83.53 -12.69
CA GLY A 395 -3.23 -83.35 -11.43
C GLY A 395 -2.40 -82.67 -10.33
N ILE A 396 -1.37 -81.91 -10.71
CA ILE A 396 -0.56 -81.11 -9.78
C ILE A 396 -1.29 -79.77 -9.56
N PRO A 397 -1.70 -79.43 -8.33
CA PRO A 397 -2.42 -78.18 -8.08
C PRO A 397 -1.51 -76.97 -8.36
N PHE A 398 -1.98 -76.01 -9.15
CA PHE A 398 -1.37 -74.68 -9.30
C PHE A 398 -2.47 -73.62 -9.33
N ASP A 399 -2.19 -72.42 -8.82
CA ASP A 399 -3.15 -71.31 -8.81
C ASP A 399 -3.38 -70.79 -10.23
N ASP A 400 -4.56 -71.08 -10.77
CA ASP A 400 -5.00 -70.71 -12.14
C ASP A 400 -5.70 -69.34 -12.18
N ASP A 401 -5.90 -68.72 -11.01
CA ASP A 401 -6.83 -67.58 -10.84
C ASP A 401 -6.25 -66.20 -11.22
N LEU A 402 -5.02 -66.11 -11.75
CA LEU A 402 -4.43 -64.81 -12.10
C LEU A 402 -4.47 -64.43 -13.59
N TYR A 403 -4.80 -65.34 -14.51
CA TYR A 403 -4.84 -65.01 -15.95
C TYR A 403 -5.85 -65.88 -16.72
N ASP A 404 -7.15 -65.60 -16.57
CA ASP A 404 -8.18 -66.08 -17.51
C ASP A 404 -8.07 -65.29 -18.84
N LEU A 405 -7.32 -65.86 -19.79
CA LEU A 405 -7.40 -65.52 -21.20
C LEU A 405 -8.08 -66.68 -21.95
N SER A 406 -9.38 -66.80 -21.78
CA SER A 406 -10.23 -67.65 -22.61
C SER A 406 -10.15 -67.26 -24.11
N PRO A 407 -9.84 -68.19 -25.05
CA PRO A 407 -9.94 -67.91 -26.48
C PRO A 407 -11.21 -68.55 -27.10
N SER A 408 -12.00 -67.71 -27.77
CA SER A 408 -12.70 -67.95 -29.05
C SER A 408 -14.21 -67.73 -29.04
N SER A 409 -14.66 -66.66 -29.71
CA SER A 409 -15.62 -66.78 -30.82
C SER A 409 -15.64 -65.49 -31.65
N ALA A 410 -15.04 -65.57 -32.84
CA ALA A 410 -15.37 -64.69 -33.95
C ALA A 410 -16.77 -65.07 -34.48
N THR A 411 -17.62 -64.07 -34.77
CA THR A 411 -18.24 -63.82 -36.10
C THR A 411 -19.23 -62.65 -36.05
N SER A 412 -19.11 -61.78 -37.06
CA SER A 412 -20.19 -61.13 -37.86
C SER A 412 -21.03 -60.05 -37.15
N ASP A 413 -20.73 -58.77 -37.43
CA ASP A 413 -21.33 -57.88 -38.45
C ASP A 413 -22.60 -57.19 -37.93
N ASP A 414 -22.55 -55.86 -37.79
CA ASP A 414 -23.06 -55.01 -38.87
C ASP A 414 -22.62 -53.56 -38.66
N ASP A 415 -22.35 -52.93 -39.80
CA ASP A 415 -21.80 -51.61 -40.04
C ASP A 415 -22.61 -50.45 -39.44
N ASP A 416 -21.94 -49.34 -39.10
CA ASP A 416 -22.25 -48.11 -39.83
C ASP A 416 -21.13 -47.06 -39.82
N VAL A 417 -21.12 -46.32 -40.93
CA VAL A 417 -20.00 -45.65 -41.59
C VAL A 417 -19.91 -44.17 -41.21
N SER A 418 -18.70 -43.68 -40.94
CA SER A 418 -18.07 -42.50 -41.58
C SER A 418 -16.88 -42.00 -40.76
N LYS A 419 -15.85 -41.32 -41.25
CA LYS A 419 -15.17 -41.04 -42.52
C LYS A 419 -14.26 -39.84 -42.17
N PHE A 420 -13.10 -39.71 -42.83
CA PHE A 420 -12.14 -38.59 -42.78
C PHE A 420 -11.15 -38.60 -41.61
N GLU A 421 -9.86 -38.33 -41.76
CA GLU A 421 -8.89 -38.18 -42.87
C GLU A 421 -7.57 -37.90 -42.15
N THR A 422 -6.45 -38.52 -42.53
CA THR A 422 -5.11 -37.95 -42.29
C THR A 422 -4.68 -37.23 -43.55
N PRO A 423 -3.95 -36.11 -43.44
CA PRO A 423 -2.54 -36.20 -43.82
C PRO A 423 -1.57 -35.30 -43.03
N ASP A 424 -0.37 -35.83 -42.85
CA ASP A 424 0.98 -35.25 -42.95
C ASP A 424 1.15 -33.72 -42.93
N ASP A 425 2.09 -33.23 -42.11
CA ASP A 425 3.25 -32.48 -42.63
C ASP A 425 4.39 -32.39 -41.59
N GLU A 426 5.58 -32.76 -42.06
CA GLU A 426 6.90 -32.60 -41.45
C GLU A 426 7.24 -31.12 -41.22
N VAL A 427 7.83 -30.76 -40.07
CA VAL A 427 9.05 -29.93 -40.08
C VAL A 427 9.92 -30.22 -38.84
N MET A 428 11.13 -30.68 -39.15
CA MET A 428 12.33 -30.79 -38.34
C MET A 428 12.67 -29.50 -37.57
N LEU A 429 13.19 -29.62 -36.34
CA LEU A 429 14.43 -28.96 -35.91
C LEU A 429 14.97 -29.63 -34.63
N GLU A 430 16.20 -30.15 -34.77
CA GLU A 430 17.15 -30.61 -33.75
C GLU A 430 17.48 -29.45 -32.77
N GLU A 431 17.97 -29.62 -31.53
CA GLU A 431 19.18 -30.32 -31.11
C GLU A 431 19.29 -30.26 -29.55
N SER A 432 19.72 -31.38 -28.94
CA SER A 432 20.60 -31.61 -27.74
C SER A 432 20.33 -30.86 -26.39
N ASP A 433 20.47 -31.43 -25.18
CA ASP A 433 21.35 -32.47 -24.60
C ASP A 433 20.61 -33.21 -23.45
N VAL A 434 20.50 -34.54 -23.47
CA VAL A 434 21.28 -35.55 -22.71
C VAL A 434 21.40 -35.33 -21.19
N GLU A 435 20.60 -36.08 -20.42
CA GLU A 435 21.08 -36.73 -19.18
C GLU A 435 20.55 -38.17 -19.11
N ASN A 436 21.49 -39.10 -18.93
CA ASN A 436 21.29 -40.54 -18.82
C ASN A 436 20.36 -40.91 -17.65
N ALA A 437 19.26 -41.60 -17.93
CA ALA A 437 18.61 -42.49 -16.97
C ALA A 437 18.94 -43.93 -17.36
N VAL A 438 19.80 -44.56 -16.56
CA VAL A 438 19.97 -46.01 -16.57
C VAL A 438 18.66 -46.60 -16.06
N GLU A 439 17.94 -47.29 -16.96
CA GLU A 439 16.83 -48.17 -16.59
C GLU A 439 17.36 -49.26 -15.65
N VAL A 440 16.98 -49.17 -14.38
CA VAL A 440 16.95 -50.33 -13.49
C VAL A 440 15.50 -50.71 -13.33
N SER A 441 15.21 -51.91 -13.82
CA SER A 441 13.92 -52.57 -13.84
C SER A 441 13.26 -52.55 -12.46
N ALA A 442 12.07 -51.96 -12.39
CA ALA A 442 11.23 -51.96 -11.21
C ALA A 442 10.62 -53.36 -10.98
N SER A 443 10.88 -53.93 -9.80
CA SER A 443 10.01 -54.95 -9.20
C SER A 443 10.12 -54.89 -7.67
N SER A 444 9.32 -54.02 -7.05
CA SER A 444 8.79 -54.21 -5.70
C SER A 444 7.76 -53.12 -5.42
N ASP A 445 6.53 -53.53 -5.13
CA ASP A 445 5.49 -52.67 -4.56
C ASP A 445 5.92 -52.21 -3.16
N VAL A 446 6.67 -51.11 -3.12
CA VAL A 446 6.76 -50.23 -1.95
C VAL A 446 6.24 -48.89 -2.43
N VAL A 447 5.11 -48.46 -1.88
CA VAL A 447 4.59 -47.11 -2.08
C VAL A 447 5.68 -46.15 -1.65
N ALA A 448 6.33 -45.50 -2.62
CA ALA A 448 7.36 -44.52 -2.34
C ALA A 448 6.72 -43.33 -1.61
N LEU A 449 6.91 -43.26 -0.29
CA LEU A 449 6.60 -42.07 0.48
C LEU A 449 7.53 -40.94 0.00
N SER A 450 6.97 -39.74 -0.11
CA SER A 450 7.71 -38.56 -0.55
C SER A 450 8.84 -38.24 0.43
N PRO A 451 10.02 -37.80 -0.04
CA PRO A 451 11.11 -37.43 0.84
C PRO A 451 10.73 -36.21 1.67
N ILE A 452 10.95 -36.31 2.98
CA ILE A 452 10.78 -35.22 3.95
C ILE A 452 11.72 -34.07 3.53
N PRO A 453 11.23 -32.83 3.41
CA PRO A 453 12.04 -31.71 2.91
C PRO A 453 13.21 -31.42 3.86
N ASP A 454 14.39 -31.33 3.27
CA ASP A 454 15.66 -31.47 3.97
C ASP A 454 16.12 -30.25 4.81
N ASP A 455 15.37 -29.15 4.86
CA ASP A 455 15.85 -27.96 5.55
C ASP A 455 14.72 -27.04 6.07
N PRO A 456 14.73 -26.67 7.36
CA PRO A 456 13.96 -25.54 7.89
C PRO A 456 14.52 -24.16 7.45
N SER A 457 15.68 -24.12 6.79
CA SER A 457 16.27 -22.90 6.22
C SER A 457 15.80 -22.62 4.78
N PRO A 458 15.55 -21.36 4.39
CA PRO A 458 14.80 -21.08 3.18
C PRO A 458 15.68 -21.01 1.93
N GLY A 459 15.64 -22.06 1.11
CA GLY A 459 16.23 -22.08 -0.23
C GLY A 459 15.47 -21.19 -1.22
N ARG A 460 16.11 -20.09 -1.66
CA ARG A 460 15.63 -19.00 -2.55
C ARG A 460 14.89 -19.43 -3.84
N VAL A 461 14.99 -20.69 -4.27
CA VAL A 461 14.45 -21.21 -5.55
C VAL A 461 13.02 -21.76 -5.41
N HIS A 462 12.62 -22.26 -4.23
CA HIS A 462 11.24 -22.69 -3.96
C HIS A 462 10.24 -21.51 -3.89
N TYR A 463 10.75 -20.29 -3.69
CA TYR A 463 9.98 -19.06 -3.48
C TYR A 463 9.17 -18.57 -4.69
N VAL A 464 9.66 -18.77 -5.91
CA VAL A 464 8.99 -18.22 -7.11
C VAL A 464 7.78 -19.07 -7.51
N ARG A 465 7.83 -20.40 -7.31
CA ARG A 465 6.68 -21.30 -7.56
C ARG A 465 5.57 -21.16 -6.52
N GLN A 466 5.89 -20.82 -5.26
CA GLN A 466 4.91 -20.75 -4.16
C GLN A 466 4.15 -19.42 -4.09
N ARG A 467 4.75 -18.30 -4.54
CA ARG A 467 4.10 -16.98 -4.69
C ARG A 467 2.83 -16.99 -5.54
N SER A 468 2.74 -17.94 -6.48
CA SER A 468 1.59 -18.15 -7.36
C SER A 468 0.53 -19.07 -6.73
N ARG A 469 0.92 -19.93 -5.78
CA ARG A 469 0.05 -20.95 -5.19
C ARG A 469 -0.83 -20.35 -4.09
N TRP A 470 -0.28 -19.52 -3.20
CA TRP A 470 -1.06 -18.77 -2.20
C TRP A 470 -1.98 -17.71 -2.82
N ARG A 471 -1.52 -16.97 -3.83
CA ARG A 471 -2.38 -16.06 -4.60
C ARG A 471 -3.52 -16.77 -5.32
N ARG A 472 -3.34 -18.04 -5.73
CA ARG A 472 -4.40 -18.86 -6.34
C ARG A 472 -5.36 -19.38 -5.28
N ILE A 473 -4.86 -19.95 -4.18
CA ILE A 473 -5.68 -20.46 -3.05
C ILE A 473 -6.55 -19.36 -2.45
N LEU A 474 -6.01 -18.16 -2.20
CA LEU A 474 -6.77 -17.04 -1.65
C LEU A 474 -7.80 -16.47 -2.66
N ARG A 475 -7.56 -16.57 -3.97
CA ARG A 475 -8.54 -16.16 -5.00
C ARG A 475 -9.63 -17.21 -5.27
N THR A 476 -9.32 -18.50 -5.16
CA THR A 476 -10.27 -19.59 -5.43
C THR A 476 -11.07 -20.01 -4.19
N ALA A 477 -10.66 -19.64 -2.98
CA ALA A 477 -11.43 -19.87 -1.76
C ALA A 477 -12.58 -18.85 -1.55
N LEU A 478 -12.54 -17.71 -2.24
CA LEU A 478 -13.53 -16.62 -2.09
C LEU A 478 -14.97 -16.93 -2.56
N PRO A 479 -15.25 -17.80 -3.55
CA PRO A 479 -16.65 -18.10 -3.91
C PRO A 479 -17.33 -19.13 -3.02
N LEU A 480 -16.60 -19.92 -2.22
CA LEU A 480 -17.17 -21.05 -1.48
C LEU A 480 -17.74 -20.68 -0.09
N GLN A 481 -17.39 -19.51 0.44
CA GLN A 481 -17.94 -19.03 1.73
C GLN A 481 -19.32 -18.36 1.61
N VAL A 482 -19.77 -18.01 0.40
CA VAL A 482 -21.10 -17.40 0.20
C VAL A 482 -22.22 -18.46 0.07
N TYR A 483 -21.90 -19.73 -0.20
CA TYR A 483 -22.90 -20.79 -0.38
C TYR A 483 -23.26 -21.59 0.88
N PHE A 484 -22.46 -21.53 1.95
CA PHE A 484 -22.72 -22.27 3.19
C PHE A 484 -23.38 -21.44 4.31
N SER A 485 -23.81 -20.21 4.02
CA SER A 485 -24.54 -19.35 4.98
C SER A 485 -26.07 -19.39 4.80
N TYR A 486 -26.59 -20.23 3.90
CA TYR A 486 -28.03 -20.45 3.68
C TYR A 486 -28.34 -21.94 3.51
N LEU A 487 -28.16 -22.70 4.59
CA LEU A 487 -28.81 -23.98 4.91
C LEU A 487 -28.70 -24.14 6.43
#